data_AF-A0AAD7CK25-F1
#
_entry.id   AF-A0AAD7CK25-F1
#
_cell.length_a   1.000
_cell.length_b   1.000
_cell.length_c   1.000
_cell.angle_alpha   90.00
_cell.angle_beta   90.00
_cell.angle_gamma   90.00
#
_symmetry.space_group_name_H-M   'P 1'
#
loop_
_entity.id
_entity.type
_entity.pdbx_description
1 polymer ?
#
loop_
_entity_poly.entity_id
_entity_poly.type
_entity_poly.pdbx_seq_one_letter_code
_entity_poly.pdbx_strand_id
1 'polypeptide(L)'
;MLRVLGLLLAASAVRSLTPARVLVYTATQGFRHDSIPTAIQALNNASSFINVLFDDTEDETRFTDENLANYDSIMFVSTTGEVLDDAGKAAFQNYLNLGGNFVGVHSASDSLVNTSFYGQELGAYFDYHPALQNATVDVLDASHPSVSMLPSEWHIQEEMYNFKSDPRTLGAVVVLSANESSYVDTGVRNFNQGTPHPSAWFQEHGAGVQSGHTAGRSFYTSLGHLNETWEDPLFMAHVLGGLTWALQANTTRAFNTSAVVGNAGAAPPDSTTTPSPNMSASPSTLISAGHVSIVTALLAVAVGVYFTFSM
;
A
#
# COMPACT_ATOMS: atom_id res chain seq x y z
N MET A 1 58.86 -17.57 -11.31
CA MET A 1 58.29 -16.23 -11.51
C MET A 1 56.79 -16.30 -11.25
N LEU A 2 56.36 -15.90 -10.06
CA LEU A 2 54.97 -15.97 -9.61
C LEU A 2 54.23 -14.69 -10.07
N ARG A 3 53.18 -14.82 -10.89
CA ARG A 3 52.32 -13.70 -11.28
C ARG A 3 51.28 -13.48 -10.18
N VAL A 4 51.34 -12.33 -9.52
CA VAL A 4 50.31 -11.85 -8.60
C VAL A 4 49.17 -11.28 -9.45
N LEU A 5 48.02 -11.94 -9.45
CA LEU A 5 46.79 -11.45 -10.06
C LEU A 5 46.08 -10.59 -9.00
N GLY A 6 46.04 -9.28 -9.21
CA GLY A 6 45.31 -8.35 -8.33
C GLY A 6 43.80 -8.52 -8.52
N LEU A 7 43.10 -8.89 -7.46
CA LEU A 7 41.65 -8.91 -7.40
C LEU A 7 41.16 -7.47 -7.16
N LEU A 8 40.62 -6.81 -8.18
CA LEU A 8 39.86 -5.58 -7.97
C LEU A 8 38.57 -5.94 -7.21
N LEU A 9 38.50 -5.58 -5.92
CA LEU A 9 37.21 -5.45 -5.24
C LEU A 9 36.52 -4.20 -5.81
N ALA A 10 35.56 -4.40 -6.71
CA ALA A 10 34.56 -3.38 -6.97
C ALA A 10 33.72 -3.23 -5.69
N ALA A 11 33.91 -2.14 -4.96
CA ALA A 11 33.02 -1.75 -3.89
C ALA A 11 31.68 -1.36 -4.54
N SER A 12 30.71 -2.27 -4.52
CA SER A 12 29.32 -1.91 -4.80
C SER A 12 28.90 -0.88 -3.77
N ALA A 13 28.73 0.37 -4.20
CA ALA A 13 28.15 1.40 -3.35
C ALA A 13 26.73 0.93 -2.99
N VAL A 14 26.52 0.57 -1.72
CA VAL A 14 25.18 0.39 -1.18
C VAL A 14 24.52 1.76 -1.26
N ARG A 15 23.72 1.97 -2.31
CA ARG A 15 22.90 3.18 -2.41
C ARG A 15 21.94 3.12 -1.23
N SER A 16 22.12 3.99 -0.24
CA SER A 16 21.09 4.23 0.75
C SER A 16 19.88 4.73 -0.03
N LEU A 17 18.88 3.87 -0.20
CA LEU A 17 17.63 4.23 -0.86
C LEU A 17 16.96 5.26 0.05
N THR A 18 16.73 6.46 -0.49
CA THR A 18 15.90 7.47 0.14
C THR A 18 14.61 6.80 0.61
N PRO A 19 14.23 6.90 1.90
CA PRO A 19 12.98 6.34 2.37
C PRO A 19 11.81 6.91 1.57
N ALA A 20 10.90 6.06 1.10
CA ALA A 20 9.69 6.54 0.43
C ALA A 20 8.80 7.27 1.44
N ARG A 21 8.11 8.34 1.03
CA ARG A 21 7.13 9.04 1.88
C ARG A 21 5.73 8.67 1.47
N VAL A 22 4.87 8.38 2.44
CA VAL A 22 3.46 8.04 2.21
C VAL A 22 2.59 8.98 3.02
N LEU A 23 1.64 9.65 2.34
CA LEU A 23 0.62 10.44 3.02
C LEU A 23 -0.57 9.53 3.33
N VAL A 24 -0.81 9.27 4.61
CA VAL A 24 -1.96 8.50 5.10
C VAL A 24 -3.11 9.48 5.33
N TYR A 25 -4.15 9.40 4.50
CA TYR A 25 -5.34 10.23 4.61
C TYR A 25 -6.49 9.46 5.23
N THR A 26 -7.10 10.03 6.26
CA THR A 26 -8.10 9.32 7.11
C THR A 26 -9.36 10.14 7.39
N ALA A 27 -9.55 11.25 6.65
CA ALA A 27 -10.73 12.09 6.82
C ALA A 27 -12.03 11.34 6.53
N THR A 28 -13.08 11.71 7.23
CA THR A 28 -14.42 11.12 7.06
C THR A 28 -15.48 12.22 7.10
N GLN A 29 -16.46 12.09 6.21
CA GLN A 29 -17.72 12.85 6.18
C GLN A 29 -18.93 11.91 6.26
N GLY A 30 -18.68 10.60 6.47
CA GLY A 30 -19.66 9.55 6.69
C GLY A 30 -19.36 8.78 7.98
N PHE A 31 -19.44 7.45 7.93
CA PHE A 31 -19.12 6.62 9.08
C PHE A 31 -17.63 6.75 9.46
N ARG A 32 -17.36 6.87 10.76
CA ARG A 32 -16.01 6.96 11.33
C ARG A 32 -15.65 5.62 11.96
N HIS A 33 -14.66 4.93 11.40
CA HIS A 33 -14.20 3.64 11.92
C HIS A 33 -13.34 3.84 13.17
N ASP A 34 -13.59 3.07 14.23
CA ASP A 34 -12.79 3.13 15.47
C ASP A 34 -11.34 2.65 15.25
N SER A 35 -11.08 1.92 14.16
CA SER A 35 -9.77 1.36 13.83
C SER A 35 -8.73 2.34 13.30
N ILE A 36 -9.12 3.56 12.90
CA ILE A 36 -8.19 4.50 12.25
C ILE A 36 -6.96 4.85 13.13
N PRO A 37 -7.10 5.17 14.44
CA PRO A 37 -5.93 5.43 15.28
C PRO A 37 -5.00 4.20 15.37
N THR A 38 -5.57 3.00 15.45
CA THR A 38 -4.82 1.73 15.50
C THR A 38 -4.10 1.48 14.17
N ALA A 39 -4.74 1.77 13.04
CA ALA A 39 -4.14 1.68 11.72
C ALA A 39 -2.91 2.60 11.58
N ILE A 40 -3.04 3.87 11.97
CA ILE A 40 -1.94 4.85 11.95
C ILE A 40 -0.78 4.38 12.84
N GLN A 41 -1.09 3.87 14.04
CA GLN A 41 -0.07 3.34 14.94
C GLN A 41 0.63 2.11 14.36
N ALA A 42 -0.12 1.16 13.80
CA ALA A 42 0.41 -0.06 13.20
C ALA A 42 1.32 0.23 12.00
N LEU A 43 0.91 1.16 11.12
CA LEU A 43 1.73 1.62 9.99
C LEU A 43 3.03 2.28 10.46
N ASN A 44 2.96 3.18 11.44
CA ASN A 44 4.15 3.85 12.00
C ASN A 44 5.11 2.85 12.65
N ASN A 45 4.60 1.88 13.40
CA ASN A 45 5.41 0.80 13.98
C ASN A 45 6.06 -0.08 12.91
N ALA A 46 5.49 -0.16 11.72
CA ALA A 46 6.00 -0.97 10.62
C ALA A 46 6.96 -0.23 9.65
N SER A 47 7.09 1.09 9.78
CA SER A 47 7.87 1.98 8.90
C SER A 47 9.27 1.45 8.54
N SER A 48 10.03 0.97 9.52
CA SER A 48 11.40 0.49 9.33
C SER A 48 11.50 -0.82 8.56
N PHE A 49 10.45 -1.64 8.51
CA PHE A 49 10.48 -2.93 7.80
C PHE A 49 10.48 -2.76 6.28
N ILE A 50 9.91 -1.65 5.78
CA ILE A 50 9.77 -1.38 4.35
C ILE A 50 10.46 -0.09 3.89
N ASN A 51 11.26 0.54 4.76
CA ASN A 51 11.96 1.80 4.48
C ASN A 51 11.01 2.93 4.00
N VAL A 52 9.90 3.10 4.72
CA VAL A 52 8.87 4.11 4.45
C VAL A 52 8.73 5.07 5.63
N LEU A 53 8.50 6.35 5.35
CA LEU A 53 8.05 7.36 6.30
C LEU A 53 6.56 7.63 6.05
N PHE A 54 5.74 7.49 7.09
CA PHE A 54 4.33 7.81 7.04
C PHE A 54 4.10 9.20 7.64
N ASP A 55 3.39 10.07 6.93
CA ASP A 55 2.75 11.25 7.49
C ASP A 55 1.25 11.03 7.44
N ASP A 56 0.53 11.24 8.55
CA ASP A 56 -0.93 11.16 8.57
C ASP A 56 -1.60 12.54 8.58
N THR A 57 -2.80 12.63 8.00
CA THR A 57 -3.63 13.82 8.06
C THR A 57 -5.12 13.49 7.87
N GLU A 58 -5.97 14.34 8.45
CA GLU A 58 -7.41 14.42 8.14
C GLU A 58 -7.75 15.80 7.50
N ASP A 59 -6.75 16.67 7.30
CA ASP A 59 -6.90 18.01 6.76
C ASP A 59 -6.87 18.00 5.22
N GLU A 60 -8.02 18.28 4.59
CA GLU A 60 -8.16 18.35 3.13
C GLU A 60 -7.29 19.44 2.49
N THR A 61 -6.92 20.50 3.22
CA THR A 61 -6.09 21.59 2.70
C THR A 61 -4.65 21.16 2.39
N ARG A 62 -4.28 19.94 2.81
CA ARG A 62 -3.01 19.28 2.45
C ARG A 62 -3.01 18.76 1.01
N PHE A 63 -4.15 18.67 0.32
CA PHE A 63 -4.26 18.22 -1.06
C PHE A 63 -3.99 19.38 -2.03
N THR A 64 -2.71 19.75 -2.14
CA THR A 64 -2.20 20.71 -3.11
C THR A 64 -1.11 20.07 -3.96
N ASP A 65 -0.92 20.56 -5.19
CA ASP A 65 0.14 20.05 -6.08
C ASP A 65 1.52 20.08 -5.40
N GLU A 66 1.85 21.19 -4.73
CA GLU A 66 3.12 21.37 -4.03
C GLU A 66 3.31 20.34 -2.92
N ASN A 67 2.26 20.08 -2.12
CA ASN A 67 2.37 19.16 -1.01
C ASN A 67 2.41 17.70 -1.49
N LEU A 68 1.49 17.30 -2.38
CA LEU A 68 1.38 15.93 -2.88
C LEU A 68 2.65 15.51 -3.65
N ALA A 69 3.36 16.43 -4.30
CA ALA A 69 4.61 16.15 -4.99
C ALA A 69 5.76 15.65 -4.07
N ASN A 70 5.60 15.70 -2.76
CA ASN A 70 6.58 15.19 -1.79
C ASN A 70 6.38 13.72 -1.40
N TYR A 71 5.30 13.08 -1.90
CA TYR A 71 4.90 11.73 -1.48
C TYR A 71 5.03 10.72 -2.62
N ASP A 72 5.62 9.57 -2.33
CA ASP A 72 5.78 8.45 -3.26
C ASP A 72 4.51 7.60 -3.36
N SER A 73 3.61 7.70 -2.38
CA SER A 73 2.26 7.15 -2.44
C SER A 73 1.29 7.99 -1.60
N ILE A 74 0.03 8.03 -2.00
CA ILE A 74 -1.08 8.50 -1.18
C ILE A 74 -1.90 7.28 -0.75
N MET A 75 -2.15 7.16 0.55
CA MET A 75 -2.84 6.03 1.13
C MET A 75 -4.12 6.48 1.83
N PHE A 76 -5.28 6.12 1.30
CA PHE A 76 -6.57 6.38 1.95
C PHE A 76 -6.90 5.21 2.86
N VAL A 77 -7.04 5.48 4.17
CA VAL A 77 -7.37 4.46 5.16
C VAL A 77 -8.69 4.80 5.82
N SER A 78 -9.70 4.00 5.51
CA SER A 78 -11.05 4.13 6.08
C SER A 78 -11.66 5.53 5.93
N THR A 79 -11.38 6.23 4.83
CA THR A 79 -12.05 7.49 4.48
C THR A 79 -13.52 7.21 4.15
N THR A 80 -14.43 8.17 4.31
CA THR A 80 -15.86 8.00 3.94
C THR A 80 -16.47 9.32 3.50
N GLY A 81 -17.35 9.30 2.50
CA GLY A 81 -18.04 10.50 2.01
C GLY A 81 -17.17 11.42 1.14
N GLU A 82 -17.59 12.68 1.04
CA GLU A 82 -16.95 13.70 0.19
C GLU A 82 -15.79 14.38 0.95
N VAL A 83 -14.64 13.69 1.00
CA VAL A 83 -13.49 14.07 1.86
C VAL A 83 -12.50 15.03 1.19
N LEU A 84 -12.78 15.48 -0.02
CA LEU A 84 -11.99 16.49 -0.73
C LEU A 84 -12.93 17.44 -1.44
N ASP A 85 -12.57 18.72 -1.45
CA ASP A 85 -13.17 19.70 -2.34
C ASP A 85 -12.67 19.56 -3.79
N ASP A 86 -13.18 20.39 -4.69
CA ASP A 86 -12.82 20.32 -6.12
C ASP A 86 -11.34 20.65 -6.39
N ALA A 87 -10.72 21.51 -5.56
CA ALA A 87 -9.31 21.84 -5.68
C ALA A 87 -8.44 20.65 -5.25
N GLY A 88 -8.77 20.00 -4.13
CA GLY A 88 -8.10 18.81 -3.63
C GLY A 88 -8.22 17.63 -4.59
N LYS A 89 -9.41 17.41 -5.19
CA LYS A 89 -9.61 16.43 -6.26
C LYS A 89 -8.73 16.72 -7.48
N ALA A 90 -8.65 17.98 -7.90
CA ALA A 90 -7.83 18.37 -9.04
C ALA A 90 -6.34 18.14 -8.77
N ALA A 91 -5.85 18.50 -7.57
CA ALA A 91 -4.48 18.23 -7.14
C ALA A 91 -4.20 16.72 -7.08
N PHE A 92 -5.15 15.93 -6.58
CA PHE A 92 -5.00 14.49 -6.49
C PHE A 92 -4.96 13.82 -7.88
N GLN A 93 -5.84 14.20 -8.80
CA GLN A 93 -5.78 13.75 -10.20
C GLN A 93 -4.44 14.12 -10.84
N ASN A 94 -3.95 15.34 -10.62
CA ASN A 94 -2.68 15.79 -11.15
C ASN A 94 -1.50 14.98 -10.58
N TYR A 95 -1.52 14.70 -9.27
CA TYR A 95 -0.55 13.79 -8.64
C TYR A 95 -0.50 12.42 -9.33
N LEU A 96 -1.67 11.80 -9.58
CA LEU A 96 -1.76 10.51 -10.27
C LEU A 96 -1.24 10.59 -11.71
N ASN A 97 -1.59 11.67 -12.44
CA ASN A 97 -1.08 11.95 -13.78
C ASN A 97 0.45 12.11 -13.83
N LEU A 98 1.09 12.47 -12.71
CA LEU A 98 2.53 12.65 -12.63
C LEU A 98 3.28 11.39 -12.18
N GLY A 99 2.59 10.24 -12.11
CA GLY A 99 3.18 8.95 -11.74
C GLY A 99 3.05 8.60 -10.26
N GLY A 100 2.26 9.35 -9.51
CA GLY A 100 1.96 9.06 -8.13
C GLY A 100 1.29 7.69 -7.94
N ASN A 101 1.61 7.02 -6.83
CA ASN A 101 1.01 5.72 -6.49
C ASN A 101 -0.17 5.91 -5.52
N PHE A 102 -1.11 4.96 -5.53
CA PHE A 102 -2.28 5.01 -4.67
C PHE A 102 -2.52 3.70 -3.93
N VAL A 103 -2.89 3.80 -2.65
CA VAL A 103 -3.37 2.66 -1.86
C VAL A 103 -4.70 3.01 -1.20
N GLY A 104 -5.72 2.19 -1.41
CA GLY A 104 -7.00 2.30 -0.69
C GLY A 104 -7.18 1.15 0.29
N VAL A 105 -7.61 1.44 1.51
CA VAL A 105 -7.93 0.42 2.51
C VAL A 105 -9.32 0.64 3.05
N HIS A 106 -10.07 -0.47 3.13
CA HIS A 106 -11.38 -0.57 3.73
C HIS A 106 -12.38 0.41 3.09
N SER A 107 -12.99 1.29 3.89
CA SER A 107 -14.00 2.21 3.42
C SER A 107 -13.49 3.31 2.50
N ALA A 108 -12.20 3.33 2.11
CA ALA A 108 -11.74 4.19 1.01
C ALA A 108 -12.68 4.12 -0.22
N SER A 109 -13.26 2.94 -0.48
CA SER A 109 -14.25 2.73 -1.54
C SER A 109 -15.64 3.33 -1.30
N ASP A 110 -15.92 3.85 -0.11
CA ASP A 110 -17.10 4.63 0.28
C ASP A 110 -16.80 6.15 0.33
N SER A 111 -15.69 6.59 -0.26
CA SER A 111 -15.36 8.01 -0.40
C SER A 111 -15.38 8.49 -1.85
N LEU A 112 -15.64 9.78 -2.05
CA LEU A 112 -15.59 10.46 -3.35
C LEU A 112 -16.39 9.76 -4.46
N VAL A 113 -17.54 9.13 -4.14
CA VAL A 113 -18.30 8.23 -5.03
C VAL A 113 -18.80 8.87 -6.33
N ASN A 114 -18.77 10.21 -6.44
CA ASN A 114 -19.11 10.96 -7.64
C ASN A 114 -17.89 11.43 -8.46
N THR A 115 -16.68 11.03 -8.08
CA THR A 115 -15.42 11.47 -8.69
C THR A 115 -14.90 10.40 -9.65
N SER A 116 -15.06 10.61 -10.96
CA SER A 116 -14.80 9.57 -11.97
C SER A 116 -13.36 9.01 -11.94
N PHE A 117 -12.35 9.88 -11.85
CA PHE A 117 -10.96 9.43 -11.84
C PHE A 117 -10.62 8.61 -10.60
N TYR A 118 -11.20 8.97 -9.46
CA TYR A 118 -10.97 8.26 -8.20
C TYR A 118 -11.54 6.84 -8.28
N GLY A 119 -12.75 6.68 -8.82
CA GLY A 119 -13.35 5.37 -9.01
C GLY A 119 -12.56 4.49 -9.97
N GLN A 120 -11.99 5.09 -11.01
CA GLN A 120 -11.10 4.38 -11.94
C GLN A 120 -9.78 3.99 -11.25
N GLU A 121 -9.16 4.88 -10.50
CA GLU A 121 -7.90 4.61 -9.78
C GLU A 121 -8.06 3.57 -8.67
N LEU A 122 -9.17 3.64 -7.94
CA LEU A 122 -9.56 2.73 -6.87
C LEU A 122 -9.97 1.36 -7.42
N GLY A 123 -10.70 1.32 -8.54
CA GLY A 123 -11.16 0.09 -9.21
C GLY A 123 -12.67 -0.16 -9.07
N ALA A 124 -13.23 -0.02 -7.87
CA ALA A 124 -14.67 -0.18 -7.65
C ALA A 124 -15.13 0.55 -6.38
N TYR A 125 -16.34 1.11 -6.41
CA TYR A 125 -16.97 1.75 -5.26
C TYR A 125 -17.76 0.74 -4.41
N PHE A 126 -17.77 0.99 -3.10
CA PHE A 126 -18.60 0.29 -2.13
C PHE A 126 -20.10 0.39 -2.49
N ASP A 127 -20.83 -0.71 -2.30
CA ASP A 127 -22.30 -0.77 -2.35
C ASP A 127 -22.91 -0.99 -0.96
N TYR A 128 -22.72 -2.19 -0.39
CA TYR A 128 -23.16 -2.56 0.94
C TYR A 128 -22.32 -3.72 1.49
N HIS A 129 -22.45 -4.04 2.78
CA HIS A 129 -21.90 -5.26 3.37
C HIS A 129 -22.94 -5.93 4.29
N PRO A 130 -22.89 -7.25 4.52
CA PRO A 130 -23.64 -7.88 5.60
C PRO A 130 -23.00 -7.51 6.96
N ALA A 131 -23.66 -7.88 8.05
CA ALA A 131 -23.12 -7.64 9.39
C ALA A 131 -21.72 -8.27 9.57
N LEU A 132 -20.89 -7.62 10.38
CA LEU A 132 -19.58 -8.13 10.83
C LEU A 132 -19.73 -9.55 11.35
N GLN A 133 -18.98 -10.49 10.78
CA GLN A 133 -19.04 -11.91 11.12
C GLN A 133 -17.77 -12.64 10.72
N ASN A 134 -17.64 -13.90 11.11
CA ASN A 134 -16.57 -14.74 10.63
C ASN A 134 -16.80 -15.06 9.14
N ALA A 135 -15.74 -14.95 8.34
CA ALA A 135 -15.73 -15.27 6.93
C ALA A 135 -14.38 -15.89 6.55
N THR A 136 -14.35 -16.53 5.39
CA THR A 136 -13.12 -16.99 4.72
C THR A 136 -12.86 -16.10 3.52
N VAL A 137 -11.61 -15.67 3.37
CA VAL A 137 -11.09 -14.97 2.19
C VAL A 137 -10.12 -15.91 1.47
N ASP A 138 -10.42 -16.22 0.22
CA ASP A 138 -9.62 -17.12 -0.62
C ASP A 138 -8.50 -16.32 -1.33
N VAL A 139 -7.29 -16.84 -1.31
CA VAL A 139 -6.15 -16.31 -2.09
C VAL A 139 -6.20 -16.88 -3.49
N LEU A 140 -6.38 -15.99 -4.49
CA LEU A 140 -6.54 -16.40 -5.89
C LEU A 140 -5.20 -16.67 -6.58
N ASP A 141 -4.18 -15.87 -6.26
CA ASP A 141 -2.81 -16.02 -6.77
C ASP A 141 -1.79 -15.57 -5.71
N ALA A 142 -1.08 -16.53 -5.12
CA ALA A 142 -0.09 -16.28 -4.08
C ALA A 142 1.24 -15.68 -4.58
N SER A 143 1.36 -15.32 -5.87
CA SER A 143 2.57 -14.71 -6.42
C SER A 143 2.74 -13.24 -6.06
N HIS A 144 1.64 -12.52 -5.81
CA HIS A 144 1.69 -11.08 -5.55
C HIS A 144 2.16 -10.78 -4.11
N PRO A 145 3.04 -9.79 -3.87
CA PRO A 145 3.61 -9.50 -2.55
C PRO A 145 2.59 -9.21 -1.44
N SER A 146 1.40 -8.73 -1.80
CA SER A 146 0.32 -8.51 -0.81
C SER A 146 -0.31 -9.81 -0.30
N VAL A 147 -0.13 -10.96 -0.95
CA VAL A 147 -0.84 -12.20 -0.56
C VAL A 147 0.07 -13.42 -0.44
N SER A 148 1.36 -13.30 -0.75
CA SER A 148 2.31 -14.42 -0.79
C SER A 148 2.58 -15.10 0.56
N MET A 149 2.32 -14.39 1.66
CA MET A 149 2.42 -14.87 3.04
C MET A 149 1.11 -15.45 3.58
N LEU A 150 -0.02 -15.23 2.90
CA LEU A 150 -1.34 -15.63 3.39
C LEU A 150 -1.56 -17.13 3.17
N PRO A 151 -2.31 -17.79 4.07
CA PRO A 151 -2.84 -19.13 3.77
C PRO A 151 -3.80 -19.05 2.57
N SER A 152 -3.97 -20.16 1.84
CA SER A 152 -4.88 -20.22 0.69
C SER A 152 -6.33 -19.89 1.05
N GLU A 153 -6.74 -20.23 2.27
CA GLU A 153 -8.00 -19.85 2.91
C GLU A 153 -7.65 -19.06 4.17
N TRP A 154 -7.97 -17.77 4.18
CA TRP A 154 -7.70 -16.89 5.30
C TRP A 154 -8.97 -16.61 6.08
N HIS A 155 -9.04 -17.14 7.30
CA HIS A 155 -10.18 -16.96 8.19
C HIS A 155 -10.05 -15.68 8.99
N ILE A 156 -11.09 -14.85 8.94
CA ILE A 156 -11.11 -13.50 9.52
C ILE A 156 -12.51 -13.17 10.04
N GLN A 157 -12.60 -12.30 11.05
CA GLN A 157 -13.85 -11.64 11.42
C GLN A 157 -13.89 -10.26 10.78
N GLU A 158 -14.74 -10.05 9.77
CA GLU A 158 -14.79 -8.81 9.00
C GLU A 158 -16.17 -8.60 8.37
N GLU A 159 -16.35 -7.43 7.76
CA GLU A 159 -17.50 -7.11 6.91
C GLU A 159 -17.17 -7.32 5.42
N MET A 160 -17.83 -8.29 4.79
CA MET A 160 -17.55 -8.65 3.39
C MET A 160 -18.24 -7.67 2.42
N TYR A 161 -17.48 -6.72 1.88
CA TYR A 161 -17.99 -5.67 1.00
C TYR A 161 -18.52 -6.22 -0.33
N ASN A 162 -19.69 -5.75 -0.74
CA ASN A 162 -20.19 -5.85 -2.11
C ASN A 162 -19.90 -4.53 -2.84
N PHE A 163 -19.69 -4.60 -4.15
CA PHE A 163 -19.21 -3.46 -4.96
C PHE A 163 -20.17 -3.09 -6.09
N LYS A 164 -20.15 -1.81 -6.47
CA LYS A 164 -20.98 -1.26 -7.55
C LYS A 164 -20.55 -1.68 -8.97
N SER A 165 -19.35 -2.24 -9.11
CA SER A 165 -18.79 -2.67 -10.40
C SER A 165 -17.72 -3.74 -10.21
N ASP A 166 -17.44 -4.51 -11.26
CA ASP A 166 -16.30 -5.44 -11.29
C ASP A 166 -15.00 -4.66 -11.60
N PRO A 167 -14.02 -4.59 -10.67
CA PRO A 167 -12.77 -3.88 -10.89
C PRO A 167 -11.97 -4.44 -12.08
N ARG A 168 -12.20 -5.70 -12.47
CA ARG A 168 -11.54 -6.33 -13.63
C ARG A 168 -11.91 -5.66 -14.96
N THR A 169 -13.03 -4.95 -15.01
CA THR A 169 -13.44 -4.19 -16.21
C THR A 169 -12.50 -3.03 -16.53
N LEU A 170 -11.72 -2.58 -15.55
CA LEU A 170 -10.65 -1.58 -15.69
C LEU A 170 -9.28 -2.21 -15.94
N GLY A 171 -9.20 -3.55 -15.97
CA GLY A 171 -7.94 -4.29 -16.06
C GLY A 171 -7.29 -4.58 -14.70
N ALA A 172 -7.98 -4.31 -13.59
CA ALA A 172 -7.49 -4.68 -12.27
C ALA A 172 -7.37 -6.21 -12.11
N VAL A 173 -6.32 -6.64 -11.39
CA VAL A 173 -6.09 -8.03 -11.06
C VAL A 173 -6.53 -8.27 -9.62
N VAL A 174 -7.54 -9.12 -9.45
CA VAL A 174 -8.07 -9.49 -8.13
C VAL A 174 -7.22 -10.60 -7.53
N VAL A 175 -6.77 -10.40 -6.29
CA VAL A 175 -5.86 -11.31 -5.58
C VAL A 175 -6.50 -11.98 -4.37
N LEU A 176 -7.52 -11.36 -3.78
CA LEU A 176 -8.33 -11.93 -2.70
C LEU A 176 -9.80 -11.98 -3.09
N SER A 177 -10.49 -13.03 -2.66
CA SER A 177 -11.92 -13.19 -2.85
C SER A 177 -12.67 -13.55 -1.58
N ALA A 178 -13.81 -12.91 -1.31
CA ALA A 178 -14.71 -13.33 -0.25
C ALA A 178 -15.36 -14.67 -0.61
N ASN A 179 -15.20 -15.68 0.23
CA ASN A 179 -15.84 -16.97 0.03
C ASN A 179 -17.30 -16.87 0.49
N GLU A 180 -18.20 -16.64 -0.46
CA GLU A 180 -19.64 -16.43 -0.21
C GLU A 180 -20.34 -17.61 0.49
N SER A 181 -19.73 -18.80 0.53
CA SER A 181 -20.28 -19.95 1.27
C SER A 181 -19.94 -19.95 2.77
N SER A 182 -19.03 -19.07 3.20
CA SER A 182 -18.51 -19.03 4.58
C SER A 182 -19.21 -18.04 5.50
N TYR A 183 -20.06 -17.16 4.96
CA TYR A 183 -20.76 -16.12 5.71
C TYR A 183 -22.21 -15.93 5.21
N VAL A 184 -23.03 -15.26 6.00
CA VAL A 184 -24.44 -14.99 5.68
C VAL A 184 -24.58 -13.58 5.14
N ASP A 185 -24.99 -13.47 3.88
CA ASP A 185 -25.46 -12.22 3.27
C ASP A 185 -26.96 -12.35 2.91
N THR A 186 -27.78 -11.50 3.52
CA THR A 186 -29.22 -11.41 3.23
C THR A 186 -29.59 -10.18 2.42
N GLY A 187 -28.59 -9.36 2.05
CA GLY A 187 -28.74 -8.18 1.23
C GLY A 187 -29.13 -8.51 -0.21
N VAL A 188 -29.64 -7.50 -0.91
CA VAL A 188 -29.99 -7.59 -2.33
C VAL A 188 -28.86 -6.96 -3.14
N ARG A 189 -28.17 -7.77 -3.94
CA ARG A 189 -27.15 -7.29 -4.87
C ARG A 189 -27.80 -6.56 -6.05
N ASN A 190 -27.59 -5.25 -6.12
CA ASN A 190 -28.10 -4.41 -7.20
C ASN A 190 -27.10 -4.26 -8.36
N PHE A 191 -25.83 -4.60 -8.13
CA PHE A 191 -24.74 -4.41 -9.07
C PHE A 191 -24.02 -5.72 -9.38
N ASN A 192 -23.35 -5.74 -10.53
CA ASN A 192 -22.47 -6.84 -10.92
C ASN A 192 -21.02 -6.50 -10.56
N GLN A 193 -20.55 -7.05 -9.43
CA GLN A 193 -19.15 -6.94 -8.98
C GLN A 193 -18.22 -8.01 -9.57
N GLY A 194 -18.75 -8.89 -10.43
CA GLY A 194 -18.00 -9.99 -11.02
C GLY A 194 -17.82 -11.18 -10.08
N THR A 195 -17.19 -12.23 -10.61
CA THR A 195 -16.87 -13.47 -9.91
C THR A 195 -15.46 -13.94 -10.28
N PRO A 196 -14.65 -14.48 -9.35
CA PRO A 196 -14.94 -14.63 -7.91
C PRO A 196 -15.08 -13.27 -7.18
N HIS A 197 -15.86 -13.22 -6.09
CA HIS A 197 -16.25 -11.99 -5.36
C HIS A 197 -15.00 -11.21 -4.95
N PRO A 198 -14.71 -10.03 -5.52
CA PRO A 198 -13.44 -9.32 -5.25
C PRO A 198 -13.36 -8.77 -3.82
N SER A 199 -12.23 -8.98 -3.14
CA SER A 199 -11.97 -8.40 -1.81
C SER A 199 -10.66 -7.62 -1.72
N ALA A 200 -9.70 -7.88 -2.61
CA ALA A 200 -8.51 -7.05 -2.81
C ALA A 200 -8.00 -7.19 -4.25
N TRP A 201 -7.44 -6.12 -4.79
CA TRP A 201 -6.94 -6.07 -6.17
C TRP A 201 -5.85 -5.02 -6.35
N PHE A 202 -5.18 -5.09 -7.50
CA PHE A 202 -4.20 -4.10 -7.91
C PHE A 202 -4.35 -3.71 -9.38
N GLN A 203 -3.81 -2.55 -9.75
CA GLN A 203 -3.70 -2.06 -11.13
C GLN A 203 -2.24 -1.73 -11.42
N GLU A 204 -1.63 -2.41 -12.40
CA GLU A 204 -0.24 -2.14 -12.85
C GLU A 204 -0.08 -0.73 -13.44
N HIS A 205 -1.17 -0.19 -13.97
CA HIS A 205 -1.28 1.18 -14.44
C HIS A 205 -2.58 1.75 -13.86
N GLY A 206 -2.49 2.75 -12.99
CA GLY A 206 -3.64 3.44 -12.41
C GLY A 206 -4.62 3.89 -13.50
N ALA A 207 -5.84 3.33 -13.47
CA ALA A 207 -6.81 3.57 -14.54
C ALA A 207 -7.43 4.98 -14.49
N GLY A 208 -7.25 5.72 -13.39
CA GLY A 208 -7.70 7.11 -13.28
C GLY A 208 -6.80 8.12 -14.00
N VAL A 209 -5.69 7.67 -14.58
CA VAL A 209 -4.68 8.53 -15.20
C VAL A 209 -5.08 8.93 -16.62
N GLN A 210 -4.94 10.22 -16.91
CA GLN A 210 -5.31 10.78 -18.22
C GLN A 210 -4.32 10.36 -19.32
N SER A 211 -4.80 10.21 -20.55
CA SER A 211 -3.95 9.83 -21.69
C SER A 211 -2.75 10.76 -21.87
N GLY A 212 -1.58 10.20 -22.22
CA GLY A 212 -0.33 10.95 -22.42
C GLY A 212 0.48 11.23 -21.15
N HIS A 213 -0.01 10.78 -19.98
CA HIS A 213 0.63 10.95 -18.69
C HIS A 213 1.35 9.68 -18.22
N THR A 214 2.08 9.78 -17.10
CA THR A 214 2.76 8.63 -16.48
C THR A 214 1.85 8.07 -15.39
N ALA A 215 1.41 6.83 -15.53
CA ALA A 215 0.58 6.19 -14.52
C ALA A 215 1.45 5.44 -13.49
N GLY A 216 1.23 5.72 -12.20
CA GLY A 216 1.73 4.88 -11.12
C GLY A 216 0.92 3.59 -10.96
N ARG A 217 1.16 2.87 -9.87
CA ARG A 217 0.41 1.67 -9.49
C ARG A 217 -0.66 2.00 -8.45
N SER A 218 -1.75 1.22 -8.47
CA SER A 218 -2.74 1.25 -7.38
C SER A 218 -2.99 -0.13 -6.76
N PHE A 219 -3.26 -0.14 -5.46
CA PHE A 219 -3.63 -1.32 -4.70
C PHE A 219 -4.83 -1.00 -3.80
N TYR A 220 -5.77 -1.95 -3.68
CA TYR A 220 -6.91 -1.83 -2.80
C TYR A 220 -7.18 -3.12 -2.03
N THR A 221 -7.58 -2.99 -0.77
CA THR A 221 -8.16 -4.08 0.03
C THR A 221 -9.40 -3.59 0.78
N SER A 222 -10.44 -4.44 0.83
CA SER A 222 -11.70 -4.13 1.50
C SER A 222 -11.71 -4.42 3.00
N LEU A 223 -10.70 -5.14 3.51
CA LEU A 223 -10.56 -5.47 4.91
C LEU A 223 -9.98 -4.28 5.70
N GLY A 224 -10.15 -4.26 7.03
CA GLY A 224 -9.57 -3.23 7.91
C GLY A 224 -10.58 -2.53 8.83
N HIS A 225 -11.75 -3.11 9.08
CA HIS A 225 -12.79 -2.54 9.94
C HIS A 225 -12.36 -2.50 11.40
N LEU A 226 -11.85 -3.61 11.91
CA LEU A 226 -11.60 -3.83 13.34
C LEU A 226 -10.19 -3.40 13.76
N ASN A 227 -10.03 -3.03 15.03
CA ASN A 227 -8.71 -2.85 15.63
C ASN A 227 -7.90 -4.15 15.54
N GLU A 228 -8.56 -5.27 15.82
CA GLU A 228 -8.00 -6.61 15.77
C GLU A 228 -7.48 -6.95 14.36
N THR A 229 -8.12 -6.45 13.30
CA THR A 229 -7.62 -6.61 11.92
C THR A 229 -6.27 -5.90 11.75
N TRP A 230 -6.12 -4.67 12.26
CA TRP A 230 -4.84 -3.93 12.18
C TRP A 230 -3.75 -4.46 13.13
N GLU A 231 -4.14 -5.20 14.17
CA GLU A 231 -3.22 -5.92 15.04
C GLU A 231 -2.83 -7.31 14.50
N ASP A 232 -3.54 -7.82 13.49
CA ASP A 232 -3.23 -9.08 12.83
C ASP A 232 -1.95 -8.93 11.97
N PRO A 233 -0.90 -9.72 12.25
CA PRO A 233 0.34 -9.66 11.48
C PRO A 233 0.20 -10.03 10.00
N LEU A 234 -0.74 -10.92 9.66
CA LEU A 234 -1.02 -11.29 8.27
C LEU A 234 -1.70 -10.15 7.52
N PHE A 235 -2.65 -9.46 8.14
CA PHE A 235 -3.27 -8.28 7.54
C PHE A 235 -2.26 -7.14 7.37
N MET A 236 -1.43 -6.89 8.39
CA MET A 236 -0.37 -5.88 8.27
C MET A 236 0.61 -6.22 7.17
N ALA A 237 1.05 -7.48 7.06
CA ALA A 237 1.88 -7.90 5.96
C ALA A 237 1.17 -7.71 4.61
N HIS A 238 -0.14 -7.99 4.51
CA HIS A 238 -0.93 -7.82 3.28
C HIS A 238 -0.93 -6.37 2.79
N VAL A 239 -1.23 -5.44 3.70
CA VAL A 239 -1.24 -4.00 3.42
C VAL A 239 0.15 -3.51 3.01
N LEU A 240 1.20 -3.88 3.77
CA LEU A 240 2.57 -3.44 3.48
C LEU A 240 3.13 -4.07 2.20
N GLY A 241 2.74 -5.31 1.89
CA GLY A 241 3.07 -5.97 0.63
C GLY A 241 2.46 -5.26 -0.58
N GLY A 242 1.19 -4.84 -0.47
CA GLY A 242 0.52 -4.03 -1.49
C GLY A 242 1.16 -2.66 -1.67
N LEU A 243 1.44 -1.95 -0.57
CA LEU A 243 2.13 -0.66 -0.61
C LEU A 243 3.54 -0.78 -1.21
N THR A 244 4.31 -1.78 -0.79
CA THR A 244 5.67 -2.03 -1.30
C THR A 244 5.66 -2.29 -2.80
N TRP A 245 4.73 -3.12 -3.28
CA TRP A 245 4.57 -3.39 -4.70
C TRP A 245 4.18 -2.12 -5.49
N ALA A 246 3.29 -1.28 -4.94
CA ALA A 246 2.89 -0.04 -5.58
C ALA A 246 4.09 0.93 -5.70
N LEU A 247 4.88 1.09 -4.63
CA LEU A 247 6.08 1.93 -4.63
C LEU A 247 7.14 1.49 -5.66
N GLN A 248 7.19 0.20 -5.98
CA GLN A 248 8.09 -0.36 -7.01
C GLN A 248 7.67 -0.05 -8.46
N ALA A 249 6.64 0.77 -8.69
CA ALA A 249 6.23 1.24 -10.03
C ALA A 249 7.34 1.96 -10.81
N ASN A 250 8.39 2.42 -10.13
CA ASN A 250 9.51 3.18 -10.72
C ASN A 250 9.08 4.53 -11.34
N THR A 251 8.00 5.11 -10.83
CA THR A 251 7.39 6.37 -11.29
C THR A 251 7.53 7.52 -10.29
N THR A 252 8.10 7.27 -9.10
CA THR A 252 8.28 8.25 -8.02
C THR A 252 9.73 8.33 -7.54
N ARG A 253 10.11 9.44 -6.90
CA ARG A 253 11.52 9.77 -6.62
C ARG A 253 12.27 8.79 -5.73
N ALA A 254 11.59 8.05 -4.85
CA ALA A 254 12.24 7.01 -4.05
C ALA A 254 12.84 5.87 -4.90
N PHE A 255 12.25 5.59 -6.07
CA PHE A 255 12.68 4.50 -6.97
C PHE A 255 13.22 5.01 -8.32
N ASN A 256 12.85 6.21 -8.75
CA ASN A 256 13.28 6.86 -9.97
C ASN A 256 13.60 8.34 -9.72
N THR A 257 14.89 8.69 -9.60
CA THR A 257 15.30 10.07 -9.30
C THR A 257 14.93 11.09 -10.38
N SER A 258 14.54 10.66 -11.58
CA SER A 258 14.05 11.52 -12.65
C SER A 258 12.54 11.78 -12.59
N ALA A 259 11.83 11.16 -11.64
CA ALA A 259 10.42 11.36 -11.43
C ALA A 259 10.10 12.78 -10.91
N VAL A 260 8.87 13.21 -11.18
CA VAL A 260 8.39 14.57 -10.89
C VAL A 260 7.57 14.66 -9.60
N VAL A 261 7.21 13.51 -9.01
CA VAL A 261 6.58 13.38 -7.68
C VAL A 261 7.32 12.35 -6.84
N GLY A 262 7.23 12.45 -5.52
CA GLY A 262 7.88 11.56 -4.57
C GLY A 262 8.98 12.22 -3.75
N ASN A 263 9.44 11.53 -2.70
CA ASN A 263 10.48 12.03 -1.84
C ASN A 263 11.83 12.10 -2.56
N ALA A 264 12.32 13.30 -2.82
CA ALA A 264 13.64 13.49 -3.41
C ALA A 264 14.78 13.06 -2.47
N GLY A 265 14.50 12.94 -1.17
CA GLY A 265 15.51 12.84 -0.12
C GLY A 265 16.25 14.16 0.04
N ALA A 266 16.90 14.37 1.18
CA ALA A 266 17.93 15.40 1.22
C ALA A 266 19.04 14.95 0.26
N ALA A 267 19.36 15.74 -0.76
CA ALA A 267 20.57 15.53 -1.53
C ALA A 267 21.75 15.44 -0.54
N PRO A 268 22.67 14.48 -0.67
CA PRO A 268 23.85 14.47 0.18
C PRO A 268 24.53 15.83 0.04
N PRO A 269 24.89 16.53 1.13
CA PRO A 269 25.82 17.65 1.00
C PRO A 269 27.10 17.12 0.35
N ASP A 270 27.61 17.88 -0.62
CA ASP A 270 28.84 17.55 -1.37
C ASP A 270 29.91 16.95 -0.43
N SER A 271 30.34 15.74 -0.75
CA SER A 271 31.26 14.95 0.06
C SER A 271 32.68 15.50 -0.03
N THR A 272 32.98 16.51 0.78
CA THR A 272 34.36 16.76 1.20
C THR A 272 34.69 15.83 2.35
N THR A 273 35.75 15.05 2.13
CA THR A 273 36.15 13.85 2.85
C THR A 273 36.74 14.12 4.23
N THR A 274 36.44 13.27 5.21
CA THR A 274 37.40 12.85 6.25
C THR A 274 36.96 11.54 6.90
N PRO A 275 37.80 10.48 6.97
CA PRO A 275 37.42 9.21 7.58
C PRO A 275 38.04 9.00 8.98
N SER A 276 37.29 8.36 9.90
CA SER A 276 37.73 7.36 10.92
C SER A 276 36.73 7.25 12.09
N PRO A 277 36.79 6.21 12.96
CA PRO A 277 36.71 4.78 12.67
C PRO A 277 35.71 4.01 13.57
N ASN A 278 35.38 2.79 13.15
CA ASN A 278 34.80 1.63 13.85
C ASN A 278 34.41 1.70 15.34
N MET A 279 33.19 1.25 15.63
CA MET A 279 32.83 0.53 16.86
C MET A 279 31.93 -0.66 16.50
N SER A 280 32.31 -1.84 16.97
CA SER A 280 31.56 -3.10 16.83
C SER A 280 30.50 -3.23 17.92
N ALA A 281 29.35 -3.81 17.61
CA ALA A 281 28.43 -4.35 18.61
C ALA A 281 27.90 -5.72 18.17
N SER A 282 28.01 -6.70 19.08
CA SER A 282 27.47 -8.05 18.95
C SER A 282 25.98 -8.09 19.37
N PRO A 283 25.14 -9.00 18.84
CA PRO A 283 23.76 -9.12 19.26
C PRO A 283 23.54 -10.21 20.32
N SER A 284 22.65 -9.93 21.27
CA SER A 284 22.00 -10.83 22.23
C SER A 284 20.75 -10.07 22.67
N THR A 285 19.51 -10.56 22.73
CA THR A 285 19.00 -11.92 22.99
C THR A 285 17.47 -11.94 22.79
N LEU A 286 16.95 -13.15 22.51
CA LEU A 286 15.66 -13.73 22.91
C LEU A 286 14.34 -13.12 22.37
N ILE A 287 13.74 -13.83 21.41
CA ILE A 287 12.38 -13.61 20.91
C ILE A 287 11.49 -14.79 21.38
N SER A 288 10.39 -14.46 22.06
CA SER A 288 9.31 -15.38 22.47
C SER A 288 8.52 -15.90 21.27
N ALA A 289 7.98 -17.12 21.36
CA ALA A 289 7.34 -17.86 20.26
C ALA A 289 6.15 -17.15 19.57
N GLY A 290 5.53 -16.15 20.21
CA GLY A 290 4.48 -15.32 19.57
C GLY A 290 5.00 -14.21 18.64
N HIS A 291 6.26 -13.82 18.76
CA HIS A 291 6.89 -12.79 17.90
C HIS A 291 7.53 -13.39 16.64
N VAL A 292 7.76 -14.69 16.60
CA VAL A 292 8.39 -15.36 15.45
C VAL A 292 7.49 -15.26 14.21
N SER A 293 6.15 -15.36 14.37
CA SER A 293 5.21 -15.28 13.25
C SER A 293 5.10 -13.88 12.64
N ILE A 294 5.14 -12.83 13.47
CA ILE A 294 5.11 -11.42 13.03
C ILE A 294 6.35 -11.09 12.21
N VAL A 295 7.52 -11.45 12.76
CA VAL A 295 8.81 -11.17 12.13
C VAL A 295 8.92 -11.94 10.80
N THR A 296 8.44 -13.18 10.71
CA THR A 296 8.46 -13.94 9.44
C THR A 296 7.54 -13.37 8.37
N ALA A 297 6.31 -12.96 8.71
CA ALA A 297 5.37 -12.38 7.75
C ALA A 297 5.85 -11.01 7.23
N LEU A 298 6.36 -10.15 8.13
CA LEU A 298 6.91 -8.85 7.77
C LEU A 298 8.28 -8.96 7.07
N LEU A 299 9.11 -9.97 7.41
CA LEU A 299 10.33 -10.25 6.64
C LEU A 299 10.03 -10.74 5.24
N ALA A 300 8.95 -11.49 5.01
CA ALA A 300 8.60 -11.92 3.65
C ALA A 300 8.38 -10.70 2.74
N VAL A 301 7.74 -9.64 3.26
CA VAL A 301 7.59 -8.36 2.57
C VAL A 301 8.96 -7.69 2.35
N ALA A 302 9.79 -7.61 3.40
CA ALA A 302 11.10 -6.96 3.32
C ALA A 302 12.10 -7.69 2.38
N VAL A 303 12.09 -9.03 2.35
CA VAL A 303 12.98 -9.85 1.51
C VAL A 303 12.60 -9.72 0.03
N GLY A 304 11.31 -9.53 -0.29
CA GLY A 304 10.85 -9.21 -1.65
C GLY A 304 11.41 -7.88 -2.19
N VAL A 305 11.78 -6.94 -1.32
CA VAL A 305 12.39 -5.63 -1.69
C VAL A 305 13.84 -5.79 -2.15
N TYR A 306 14.59 -6.76 -1.63
CA TYR A 306 16.03 -6.87 -1.88
C TYR A 306 16.40 -7.79 -3.06
N PHE A 307 15.52 -8.71 -3.48
CA PHE A 307 15.83 -9.67 -4.55
C PHE A 307 15.49 -9.19 -5.97
N THR A 308 14.74 -8.10 -6.15
CA THR A 308 14.46 -7.50 -7.47
C THR A 308 15.58 -6.59 -7.99
N PHE A 309 16.57 -6.24 -7.15
CA PHE A 309 17.73 -5.42 -7.55
C PHE A 309 18.95 -6.24 -8.04
N SER A 310 18.80 -7.56 -8.24
CA SER A 310 19.87 -8.42 -8.76
C SER A 310 19.36 -9.39 -9.82
N MET A 311 18.85 -8.86 -10.93
CA MET A 311 18.93 -9.47 -12.27
C MET A 311 19.03 -8.39 -13.35
#